data_AF-A0A2L2Z6E7-F1
#
_entry.id   AF-A0A2L2Z6E7-F1
#
_cell.length_a   1.000
_cell.length_b   1.000
_cell.length_c   1.000
_cell.angle_alpha   90.00
_cell.angle_beta   90.00
_cell.angle_gamma   90.00
#
_symmetry.space_group_name_H-M   'P 1'
#
loop_
_entity.id
_entity.type
_entity.pdbx_description
1 polymer ?
#
loop_
_entity_poly.entity_id
_entity_poly.type
_entity_poly.pdbx_seq_one_letter_code
_entity_poly.pdbx_strand_id
1 'polypeptide(L)' 'ERHGKVLAVRHKEGQREALIEFPPGPKPKFSAPPLKSSQIPARQVSTAISAAIEAAWQPLSRGKPVVIYVDEEG' A
#
# COMPACT_ATOMS: atom_id res chain seq x y z
N GLU A 1 -0.39 10.79 -15.48
CA GLU A 1 -1.34 10.50 -14.39
C GLU A 1 -0.99 11.24 -13.10
N ARG A 2 -1.93 11.34 -12.14
CA ARG A 2 -1.59 11.68 -10.75
C ARG A 2 -1.19 10.39 -10.04
N HIS A 3 0.00 10.34 -9.47
CA HIS A 3 0.47 9.18 -8.71
C HIS A 3 -0.01 9.29 -7.26
N GLY A 4 -0.74 8.28 -6.79
CA GLY A 4 -1.08 8.12 -5.38
C GLY A 4 0.12 7.66 -4.54
N LYS A 5 -0.15 7.17 -3.34
CA LYS A 5 0.84 6.48 -2.52
C LYS A 5 0.70 4.97 -2.73
N VAL A 6 1.82 4.25 -2.66
CA VAL A 6 1.83 2.77 -2.77
C VAL A 6 2.53 2.19 -1.55
N LEU A 7 1.90 1.22 -0.91
CA LEU A 7 2.53 0.41 0.14
C LEU A 7 3.00 -0.90 -0.47
N ALA A 8 4.31 -1.13 -0.47
CA ALA A 8 4.88 -2.43 -0.78
C ALA A 8 4.94 -3.27 0.51
N VAL A 9 4.14 -4.32 0.56
CA VAL A 9 3.98 -5.17 1.74
C VAL A 9 4.52 -6.57 1.44
N ARG A 10 5.35 -7.08 2.35
CA ARG A 10 5.85 -8.45 2.34
C ARG A 10 5.82 -9.03 3.74
N HIS A 11 5.31 -10.25 3.87
CA HIS A 11 5.41 -10.99 5.13
C HIS A 11 6.87 -11.36 5.42
N LYS A 12 7.28 -11.37 6.68
CA LYS A 12 8.69 -11.67 7.05
C LYS A 12 9.14 -13.05 6.59
N GLU A 13 8.25 -14.02 6.69
CA GLU A 13 8.49 -15.43 6.31
C GLU A 13 7.97 -15.77 4.90
N GLY A 14 7.27 -14.83 4.27
CA GLY A 14 6.66 -14.99 2.95
C GLY A 14 7.49 -14.30 1.86
N GLN A 15 7.33 -14.77 0.62
CA GLN A 15 8.06 -14.23 -0.53
C GLN A 15 7.15 -13.50 -1.52
N ARG A 16 5.82 -13.55 -1.36
CA ARG A 16 4.89 -12.88 -2.27
C ARG A 16 4.51 -11.50 -1.74
N GLU A 17 4.82 -10.49 -2.53
CA GLU A 17 4.55 -9.08 -2.22
C GLU A 17 3.15 -8.65 -2.66
N ALA A 18 2.57 -7.71 -1.93
CA ALA A 18 1.42 -6.93 -2.35
C ALA A 18 1.81 -5.46 -2.51
N LEU A 19 1.49 -4.89 -3.67
CA LEU A 19 1.59 -3.47 -3.97
C LEU A 19 0.20 -2.86 -3.79
N ILE A 20 -0.02 -2.19 -2.67
CA ILE A 20 -1.32 -1.63 -2.32
C ILE A 20 -1.35 -0.17 -2.78
N GLU A 21 -2.11 0.11 -3.83
CA GLU A 21 -2.24 1.42 -4.45
C GLU A 21 -3.42 2.19 -3.87
N PHE A 22 -3.14 3.37 -3.34
CA PHE A 22 -4.16 4.31 -2.85
C PHE A 22 -4.54 5.31 -3.94
N PRO A 23 -5.76 5.86 -3.90
CA PRO A 23 -6.17 6.90 -4.82
C PRO A 23 -5.25 8.13 -4.72
N PRO A 24 -5.14 8.92 -5.80
CA PRO A 24 -4.35 10.13 -5.81
C PRO A 24 -4.91 11.14 -4.80
N GLY A 25 -4.07 11.53 -3.84
CA GLY A 25 -4.42 12.58 -2.87
C GLY A 25 -4.41 13.99 -3.45
N PRO A 26 -4.61 15.01 -2.60
CA PRO A 26 -4.53 16.41 -3.00
C PRO A 26 -3.17 16.72 -3.64
N LYS A 27 -3.19 17.58 -4.67
CA LYS A 27 -1.97 17.95 -5.40
C LYS A 27 -0.97 18.55 -4.41
N PRO A 28 0.26 17.99 -4.31
CA PRO A 28 1.26 18.56 -3.43
C PRO A 28 1.62 19.98 -3.90
N LYS A 29 1.90 20.86 -2.93
CA LYS A 29 2.45 22.19 -3.25
C LYS A 29 3.78 22.01 -3.98
N PHE A 30 4.11 22.95 -4.86
CA PHE A 30 5.41 22.96 -5.52
C PHE A 30 6.51 22.98 -4.45
N SER A 31 7.51 22.09 -4.55
CA SER A 31 8.57 21.86 -3.54
C SER A 31 8.14 21.18 -2.22
N ALA A 32 6.93 20.60 -2.15
CA ALA A 32 6.58 19.79 -0.99
C ALA A 32 7.53 18.57 -0.87
N PRO A 33 8.03 18.26 0.34
CA PRO A 33 8.89 17.10 0.54
C PRO A 33 8.13 15.80 0.24
N PRO A 34 8.84 14.73 -0.18
CA PRO A 34 8.22 13.43 -0.36
C PRO A 34 7.62 12.91 0.95
N LEU A 35 6.53 12.17 0.86
CA LEU A 35 5.87 11.56 2.01
C LEU A 35 6.86 10.59 2.70
N LYS A 36 7.16 10.84 3.97
CA LYS A 36 7.98 9.95 4.79
C LYS A 36 7.11 8.81 5.31
N SER A 37 7.71 7.63 5.49
CA SER A 37 7.03 6.47 6.07
C SER A 37 6.45 6.76 7.47
N SER A 38 7.13 7.57 8.27
CA SER A 38 6.66 8.00 9.60
C SER A 38 5.42 8.90 9.58
N GLN A 39 5.07 9.45 8.42
CA GLN A 39 3.88 10.29 8.24
C GLN A 39 2.64 9.46 7.87
N ILE A 40 2.78 8.15 7.65
CA ILE A 40 1.67 7.26 7.35
C ILE A 40 1.14 6.68 8.67
N PRO A 41 -0.14 6.92 9.04
CA PRO A 41 -0.70 6.37 10.26
C PRO A 41 -0.62 4.84 10.27
N ALA A 42 -0.13 4.27 11.38
CA ALA A 42 -0.04 2.81 11.54
C ALA A 42 -1.41 2.12 11.36
N ARG A 43 -2.49 2.79 11.75
CA ARG A 43 -3.87 2.31 11.53
C ARG A 43 -4.17 2.12 10.04
N GLN A 44 -3.84 3.11 9.20
CA GLN A 44 -4.03 3.04 7.75
C GLN A 44 -3.20 1.91 7.13
N VAL A 45 -1.97 1.71 7.63
CA VAL A 45 -1.14 0.56 7.20
C VAL A 45 -1.81 -0.76 7.57
N SER A 46 -2.33 -0.90 8.79
CA SER A 46 -3.02 -2.12 9.20
C SER A 46 -4.31 -2.39 8.43
N THR A 47 -5.12 -1.36 8.14
CA THR A 47 -6.34 -1.50 7.35
C THR A 47 -6.02 -1.98 5.94
N ALA A 48 -5.05 -1.34 5.28
CA ALA A 48 -4.62 -1.70 3.94
C ALA A 48 -4.11 -3.16 3.85
N ILE A 49 -3.35 -3.61 4.85
CA ILE A 49 -2.88 -4.99 4.91
C ILE A 49 -4.07 -5.96 5.07
N SER A 50 -5.04 -5.63 5.93
CA SER A 50 -6.25 -6.44 6.10
C SER A 50 -7.07 -6.50 4.80
N ALA A 51 -7.30 -5.37 4.13
CA ALA A 51 -8.00 -5.31 2.85
C ALA A 51 -7.28 -6.14 1.78
N ALA A 52 -5.94 -6.12 1.75
CA ALA A 52 -5.17 -6.97 0.85
C ALA A 52 -5.40 -8.47 1.10
N ILE A 53 -5.44 -8.88 2.38
CA ILE A 53 -5.72 -10.27 2.75
C ILE A 53 -7.16 -10.66 2.36
N GLU A 54 -8.14 -9.78 2.59
CA GLU A 54 -9.54 -9.97 2.17
C GLU A 54 -9.68 -10.06 0.64
N ALA A 55 -8.85 -9.33 -0.10
CA ALA A 55 -8.71 -9.42 -1.55
C ALA A 55 -7.92 -10.67 -2.03
N ALA A 56 -7.82 -11.70 -1.18
CA ALA A 56 -7.17 -12.97 -1.45
C ALA A 56 -5.65 -12.90 -1.70
N TRP A 57 -4.97 -11.85 -1.21
CA TRP A 57 -3.52 -11.90 -1.12
C TRP A 57 -3.10 -12.95 -0.09
N GLN A 58 -2.30 -13.93 -0.53
CA GLN A 58 -1.78 -15.00 0.31
C GLN A 58 -0.26 -14.78 0.51
N PRO A 59 0.18 -14.25 1.66
CA PRO A 59 1.57 -13.81 1.83
C PRO A 59 2.60 -14.95 1.79
N LEU A 60 2.21 -16.14 2.23
CA LEU A 60 3.05 -17.35 2.24
C LEU A 60 3.04 -18.09 0.89
N SER A 61 2.18 -17.70 -0.05
CA SER A 61 2.20 -18.29 -1.38
C SER A 61 3.43 -17.83 -2.17
N ARG A 62 3.74 -18.53 -3.26
CA ARG A 62 4.76 -18.11 -4.23
C ARG A 62 4.10 -17.43 -5.42
N GLY A 63 4.87 -16.60 -6.13
CA GLY A 63 4.41 -15.98 -7.37
C GLY A 63 4.90 -14.55 -7.54
N LYS A 64 4.38 -13.91 -8.57
CA LYS A 64 4.64 -12.49 -8.84
C LYS A 64 3.94 -11.61 -7.78
N PRO A 65 4.47 -10.40 -7.53
CA PRO A 65 3.76 -9.38 -6.76
C PRO A 65 2.35 -9.16 -7.30
N VAL A 66 1.40 -8.94 -6.40
CA VAL A 66 0.03 -8.57 -6.75
C VAL A 66 -0.19 -7.08 -6.54
N VAL A 67 -0.98 -6.45 -7.41
CA VAL A 67 -1.39 -5.06 -7.26
C VAL A 67 -2.82 -5.05 -6.74
N ILE A 68 -3.07 -4.28 -5.70
CA ILE A 68 -4.37 -4.18 -5.02
C ILE A 68 -4.71 -2.70 -4.89
N TYR A 69 -5.88 -2.32 -5.38
CA TYR A 69 -6.39 -0.95 -5.27
C TYR A 69 -7.29 -0.86 -4.04
N VAL A 70 -7.03 0.15 -3.22
CA VAL A 70 -7.80 0.44 -2.00
C VAL A 70 -8.36 1.85 -2.06
N ASP A 71 -9.25 2.19 -1.13
CA ASP A 71 -9.74 3.56 -0.99
C ASP A 71 -8.76 4.45 -0.19
N GLU A 72 -9.21 5.63 0.21
CA GLU A 72 -8.38 6.61 0.92
C GLU A 72 -7.93 6.12 2.31
N GLU A 73 -8.69 5.23 2.95
CA GLU A 73 -8.47 4.71 4.31
C GLU A 73 -7.67 3.39 4.32
N GLY A 74 -7.66 2.68 3.19
CA GLY A 74 -6.85 1.47 3.00
C GLY A 74 -7.69 0.20 3.04
#